data_AF-A0A379E2D3-F1
#
_entry.id   AF-A0A379E2D3-F1
#
_cell.length_a   1.000
_cell.length_b   1.000
_cell.length_c   1.000
_cell.angle_alpha   90.00
_cell.angle_beta   90.00
_cell.angle_gamma   90.00
#
_symmetry.space_group_name_H-M   'P 1'
#
loop_
_entity.id
_entity.type
_entity.pdbx_description
1 polymer ?
#
loop_
_entity_poly.entity_id
_entity_poly.type
_entity_poly.pdbx_seq_one_letter_code
_entity_poly.pdbx_strand_id
1 'polypeptide(L)'
;MKKILSVLMLLLLSISIYAQQNVTKFLGIPVDGSKAAMIQKLKAKGFTYNTITDRLEGEFNGEKVYILIQTNKNKVWRIIVYDKTRRDEGQIKIRYNELFQQFKDNSKYTISKTSHKLSDSENISYEISVNNKQYAAVFYQLPYEEAQNRIVWFTITKDYGEYYIAIYYENDRNASHGEDL
;
A
#
# COMPACT_ATOMS: atom_id res chain seq x y z
N MET A 1 -20.00 -13.32 -38.40
CA MET A 1 -19.00 -12.31 -38.00
C MET A 1 -19.45 -11.45 -36.82
N LYS A 2 -20.58 -10.71 -36.89
CA LYS A 2 -21.05 -9.86 -35.77
C LYS A 2 -21.23 -10.61 -34.44
N LYS A 3 -21.84 -11.81 -34.46
CA LYS A 3 -22.02 -12.66 -33.26
C LYS A 3 -20.67 -13.12 -32.66
N ILE A 4 -19.71 -13.48 -33.50
CA ILE A 4 -18.37 -13.92 -33.06
C ILE A 4 -17.62 -12.73 -32.43
N LEU A 5 -17.70 -11.55 -33.05
CA LEU A 5 -17.10 -10.32 -32.52
C LEU A 5 -17.69 -9.94 -31.16
N SER A 6 -19.01 -10.02 -30.98
CA SER A 6 -19.66 -9.76 -29.70
C SER A 6 -19.23 -10.75 -28.61
N VAL A 7 -19.09 -12.05 -28.94
CA VAL A 7 -18.59 -13.06 -28.01
C VAL A 7 -17.14 -12.80 -27.61
N LEU A 8 -16.27 -12.45 -28.57
CA LEU A 8 -14.88 -12.06 -28.29
C LEU A 8 -14.80 -10.83 -27.39
N MET A 9 -15.65 -9.83 -27.61
CA MET A 9 -15.67 -8.61 -26.78
C MET A 9 -16.13 -8.90 -25.35
N LEU A 10 -17.12 -9.78 -25.17
CA LEU A 10 -17.56 -10.24 -23.85
C LEU A 10 -16.47 -11.03 -23.11
N LEU A 11 -15.71 -11.87 -23.83
CA LEU A 11 -14.58 -12.61 -23.26
C LEU A 11 -13.44 -11.67 -22.83
N LEU A 12 -13.12 -10.65 -23.62
CA LEU A 12 -12.11 -9.65 -23.24
C LEU A 12 -12.53 -8.85 -22.00
N LEU A 13 -13.82 -8.51 -21.89
CA LEU A 13 -14.38 -7.85 -20.71
C LEU A 13 -14.31 -8.75 -19.47
N SER A 14 -14.66 -10.04 -19.58
CA SER A 14 -14.61 -10.96 -18.45
C SER A 14 -13.19 -11.19 -17.94
N ILE A 15 -12.21 -11.34 -18.84
CA ILE A 15 -10.79 -11.46 -18.48
C ILE A 15 -10.29 -10.19 -17.77
N SER A 16 -10.69 -9.02 -18.27
CA SER A 16 -10.32 -7.74 -17.66
C SER A 16 -10.91 -7.57 -16.26
N ILE A 17 -12.16 -7.99 -16.06
CA ILE A 17 -12.82 -7.99 -14.74
C ILE A 17 -12.11 -8.95 -13.79
N TYR A 18 -11.80 -10.17 -14.25
CA TYR A 18 -11.10 -11.18 -13.45
C TYR A 18 -9.71 -10.69 -13.03
N ALA A 19 -8.96 -10.09 -13.96
CA ALA A 19 -7.66 -9.50 -13.67
C ALA A 19 -7.77 -8.40 -12.60
N GLN A 20 -8.79 -7.54 -12.65
CA GLN A 20 -9.03 -6.48 -11.65
C GLN A 20 -9.58 -7.01 -10.31
N GLN A 21 -10.13 -8.23 -10.26
CA GLN A 21 -10.54 -8.84 -8.99
C GLN A 21 -9.34 -9.29 -8.16
N ASN A 22 -8.26 -9.73 -8.80
CA ASN A 22 -7.10 -10.36 -8.16
C ASN A 22 -5.86 -9.45 -8.03
N VAL A 23 -6.06 -8.13 -7.99
CA VAL A 23 -5.00 -7.14 -7.69
C VAL A 23 -5.21 -6.50 -6.32
N THR A 24 -4.14 -5.91 -5.79
CA THR A 24 -4.18 -5.12 -4.56
C THR A 24 -5.19 -3.99 -4.70
N LYS A 25 -5.94 -3.74 -3.63
CA LYS A 25 -6.94 -2.68 -3.57
C LYS A 25 -6.62 -1.73 -2.44
N PHE A 26 -6.46 -0.45 -2.76
CA PHE A 26 -6.40 0.61 -1.77
C PHE A 26 -7.76 1.31 -1.71
N LEU A 27 -8.42 1.31 -0.54
CA LEU A 27 -9.79 1.84 -0.38
C LEU A 27 -10.83 1.24 -1.34
N GLY A 28 -10.63 -0.02 -1.72
CA GLY A 28 -11.44 -0.75 -2.71
C GLY A 28 -11.10 -0.42 -4.16
N ILE A 29 -10.14 0.48 -4.41
CA ILE A 29 -9.67 0.85 -5.74
C ILE A 29 -8.51 -0.08 -6.13
N PRO A 30 -8.60 -0.82 -7.25
CA PRO A 30 -7.47 -1.58 -7.79
C PRO A 30 -6.22 -0.71 -7.96
N VAL A 31 -5.09 -1.15 -7.40
CA VAL A 31 -3.76 -0.57 -7.59
C VAL A 31 -3.26 -0.98 -8.98
N ASP A 32 -3.86 -0.37 -9.99
CA ASP A 32 -3.66 -0.64 -11.41
C ASP A 32 -4.16 0.55 -12.25
N GLY A 33 -3.98 0.49 -13.57
CA GLY A 33 -4.36 1.53 -14.52
C GLY A 33 -3.42 2.73 -14.47
N SER A 34 -3.80 3.85 -15.07
CA SER A 34 -2.94 5.04 -15.14
C SER A 34 -2.95 5.84 -13.83
N LYS A 35 -1.87 6.59 -13.57
CA LYS A 35 -1.77 7.53 -12.44
C LYS A 35 -2.92 8.55 -12.44
N ALA A 36 -3.26 9.11 -13.60
CA ALA A 36 -4.35 10.07 -13.72
C ALA A 36 -5.71 9.47 -13.29
N ALA A 37 -6.00 8.23 -13.72
CA ALA A 37 -7.23 7.54 -13.32
C ALA A 37 -7.25 7.25 -11.81
N MET A 38 -6.12 6.84 -11.23
CA MET A 38 -5.98 6.63 -9.79
C MET A 38 -6.23 7.92 -9.00
N ILE A 39 -5.67 9.05 -9.43
CA ILE A 39 -5.90 10.38 -8.81
C ILE A 39 -7.40 10.71 -8.79
N GLN A 40 -8.11 10.54 -9.91
CA GLN A 40 -9.56 10.82 -9.94
C GLN A 40 -10.35 9.92 -9.00
N LYS A 41 -10.02 8.63 -8.93
CA LYS A 41 -10.67 7.68 -8.02
C LYS A 41 -10.42 8.04 -6.55
N LEU A 42 -9.20 8.50 -6.21
CA LEU A 42 -8.89 8.94 -4.85
C LEU A 42 -9.53 10.29 -4.51
N LYS A 43 -9.64 11.22 -5.45
CA LYS A 43 -10.44 12.44 -5.26
C LYS A 43 -11.90 12.13 -4.93
N ALA A 44 -12.49 11.13 -5.59
CA ALA A 44 -13.83 10.63 -5.27
C ALA A 44 -13.93 9.96 -3.88
N LYS A 45 -12.79 9.62 -3.25
CA LYS A 45 -12.71 9.15 -1.86
C LYS A 45 -12.43 10.27 -0.85
N GLY A 46 -12.41 11.53 -1.27
CA GLY A 46 -12.21 12.69 -0.39
C GLY A 46 -10.76 13.18 -0.28
N PHE A 47 -9.82 12.61 -1.06
CA PHE A 47 -8.44 13.09 -1.07
C PHE A 47 -8.27 14.32 -1.96
N THR A 48 -7.42 15.25 -1.54
CA THR A 48 -7.08 16.45 -2.31
C THR A 48 -5.73 16.26 -2.99
N TYR A 49 -5.69 16.39 -4.31
CA TYR A 49 -4.44 16.28 -5.08
C TYR A 49 -3.74 17.64 -5.18
N ASN A 50 -2.46 17.68 -4.83
CA ASN A 50 -1.58 18.83 -4.94
C ASN A 50 -0.66 18.65 -6.15
N THR A 51 -0.83 19.48 -7.18
CA THR A 51 -0.06 19.38 -8.43
C THR A 51 1.40 19.82 -8.28
N ILE A 52 1.71 20.71 -7.33
CA ILE A 52 3.06 21.23 -7.09
C ILE A 52 3.94 20.13 -6.49
N THR A 53 3.39 19.37 -5.56
CA THR A 53 4.13 18.35 -4.83
C THR A 53 3.82 16.92 -5.28
N ASP A 54 2.98 16.77 -6.31
CA ASP A 54 2.62 15.50 -6.95
C ASP A 54 2.17 14.41 -5.95
N ARG A 55 1.35 14.82 -4.97
CA ARG A 55 0.82 13.96 -3.91
C ARG A 55 -0.63 14.27 -3.60
N LEU A 56 -1.33 13.32 -3.00
CA LEU A 56 -2.64 13.56 -2.42
C LEU A 56 -2.55 13.72 -0.89
N GLU A 57 -3.50 14.44 -0.32
CA GLU A 57 -3.65 14.68 1.10
C GLU A 57 -5.06 14.32 1.55
N GLY A 58 -5.17 13.75 2.75
CA GLY A 58 -6.46 13.42 3.35
C GLY A 58 -6.29 12.65 4.64
N GLU A 59 -7.33 11.91 5.02
CA GLU A 59 -7.32 11.05 6.19
C GLU A 59 -7.40 9.58 5.79
N PHE A 60 -6.57 8.76 6.42
CA PHE A 60 -6.59 7.32 6.26
C PHE A 60 -6.35 6.67 7.61
N ASN A 61 -7.28 5.81 8.01
CA ASN A 61 -7.14 4.98 9.20
C ASN A 61 -6.86 5.79 10.49
N GLY A 62 -7.59 6.89 10.66
CA GLY A 62 -7.47 7.81 11.81
C GLY A 62 -6.30 8.80 11.73
N GLU A 63 -5.47 8.75 10.69
CA GLU A 63 -4.31 9.62 10.54
C GLU A 63 -4.46 10.58 9.37
N LYS A 64 -3.94 11.79 9.54
CA LYS A 64 -3.69 12.67 8.39
C LYS A 64 -2.50 12.09 7.62
N VAL A 65 -2.68 11.90 6.32
CA VAL A 65 -1.69 11.24 5.46
C VAL A 65 -1.39 12.02 4.20
N TYR A 66 -0.22 11.76 3.67
CA TYR A 66 0.10 12.00 2.28
C TYR A 66 0.06 10.70 1.49
N ILE A 67 -0.34 10.77 0.22
CA ILE A 67 -0.40 9.63 -0.69
C ILE A 67 0.42 9.91 -1.95
N LEU A 68 1.33 9.00 -2.28
CA LEU A 68 2.11 8.99 -3.51
C LEU A 68 1.69 7.80 -4.37
N ILE A 69 1.66 8.02 -5.67
CA ILE A 69 1.30 7.01 -6.67
C ILE A 69 2.52 6.75 -7.55
N GLN A 70 3.03 5.52 -7.52
CA GLN A 70 4.15 5.10 -8.35
C GLN A 70 3.66 4.21 -9.49
N THR A 71 4.26 4.41 -10.67
CA THR A 71 3.93 3.69 -11.89
C THR A 71 5.13 2.96 -12.46
N ASN A 72 4.86 1.84 -13.13
CA ASN A 72 5.80 1.09 -13.94
C ASN A 72 5.12 0.79 -15.28
N LYS A 73 5.81 1.04 -16.41
CA LYS A 73 5.23 0.92 -17.77
C LYS A 73 3.83 1.59 -17.89
N ASN A 74 3.70 2.80 -17.31
CA ASN A 74 2.47 3.60 -17.23
C ASN A 74 1.30 3.00 -16.43
N LYS A 75 1.51 1.89 -15.73
CA LYS A 75 0.53 1.30 -14.80
C LYS A 75 0.91 1.58 -13.36
N VAL A 76 -0.06 1.90 -12.52
CA VAL A 76 0.13 2.01 -11.08
C VAL A 76 0.47 0.63 -10.54
N TRP A 77 1.58 0.55 -9.81
CA TRP A 77 2.00 -0.69 -9.14
C TRP A 77 2.12 -0.51 -7.63
N ARG A 78 2.26 0.73 -7.14
CA ARG A 78 2.38 1.02 -5.72
C ARG A 78 1.67 2.30 -5.33
N ILE A 79 0.91 2.23 -4.23
CA ILE A 79 0.44 3.38 -3.47
C ILE A 79 1.22 3.45 -2.17
N ILE A 80 1.83 4.60 -1.91
CA ILE A 80 2.53 4.88 -0.65
C ILE A 80 1.67 5.82 0.17
N VAL A 81 1.38 5.47 1.40
CA VAL A 81 0.63 6.29 2.37
C VAL A 81 1.56 6.55 3.54
N TYR A 82 1.93 7.81 3.80
CA TYR A 82 2.74 8.14 4.98
C TYR A 82 2.02 9.10 5.91
N ASP A 83 2.15 8.82 7.20
CA ASP A 83 1.63 9.68 8.26
C ASP A 83 2.24 11.08 8.13
N LYS A 84 1.40 12.13 8.21
CA LYS A 84 1.88 13.52 8.32
C LYS A 84 2.45 13.78 9.71
N THR A 85 1.91 13.11 10.71
CA THR A 85 2.29 13.27 12.13
C THR A 85 3.64 12.63 12.39
N ARG A 86 4.59 13.46 12.83
CA ARG A 86 5.89 13.04 13.34
C ARG A 86 5.76 12.67 14.82
N ARG A 87 6.54 11.68 15.25
CA ARG A 87 6.41 11.05 16.57
C ARG A 87 7.77 10.84 17.22
N ASP A 88 7.79 10.88 18.54
CA ASP A 88 8.91 10.34 19.31
C ASP A 88 8.92 8.80 19.29
N GLU A 89 9.94 8.20 19.92
CA GLU A 89 10.12 6.74 19.96
C GLU A 89 8.97 6.00 20.67
N GLY A 90 8.44 6.55 21.76
CA GLY A 90 7.35 5.93 22.49
C GLY A 90 6.06 5.95 21.68
N GLN A 91 5.75 7.11 21.09
CA GLN A 91 4.58 7.34 20.27
C GLN A 91 4.59 6.48 18.99
N ILE A 92 5.74 6.33 18.31
CA ILE A 92 5.80 5.51 17.11
C ILE A 92 5.64 4.01 17.42
N LYS A 93 6.13 3.54 18.57
CA LYS A 93 5.93 2.16 19.02
C LYS A 93 4.45 1.85 19.19
N ILE A 94 3.71 2.75 19.85
CA ILE A 94 2.26 2.65 20.02
C ILE A 94 1.58 2.61 18.65
N ARG A 95 1.88 3.60 17.79
CA ARG A 95 1.29 3.71 16.45
C ARG A 95 1.52 2.46 15.59
N TYR A 96 2.73 1.90 15.60
CA TYR A 96 3.05 0.66 14.89
C TYR A 96 2.18 -0.51 15.39
N ASN A 97 2.11 -0.70 16.71
CA ASN A 97 1.38 -1.82 17.30
C ASN A 97 -0.14 -1.71 17.12
N GLU A 98 -0.68 -0.49 17.14
CA GLU A 98 -2.08 -0.21 16.80
C GLU A 98 -2.37 -0.52 15.34
N LEU A 99 -1.55 -0.02 14.41
CA LEU A 99 -1.71 -0.29 12.98
C LEU A 99 -1.60 -1.78 12.67
N PHE A 100 -0.65 -2.47 13.30
CA PHE A 100 -0.51 -3.91 13.20
C PHE A 100 -1.79 -4.63 13.63
N GLN A 101 -2.37 -4.23 14.77
CA GLN A 101 -3.61 -4.83 15.27
C GLN A 101 -4.79 -4.54 14.33
N GLN A 102 -4.91 -3.33 13.81
CA GLN A 102 -5.95 -2.95 12.85
C GLN A 102 -5.89 -3.78 11.56
N PHE A 103 -4.71 -4.06 11.03
CA PHE A 103 -4.57 -4.97 9.88
C PHE A 103 -4.88 -6.42 10.25
N LYS A 104 -4.43 -6.88 11.42
CA LYS A 104 -4.66 -8.24 11.90
C LYS A 104 -6.15 -8.53 12.12
N ASP A 105 -6.91 -7.56 12.62
CA ASP A 105 -8.36 -7.70 12.88
C ASP A 105 -9.22 -7.51 11.63
N ASN A 106 -8.63 -7.03 10.53
CA ASN A 106 -9.36 -6.79 9.30
C ASN A 106 -9.43 -8.06 8.45
N SER A 107 -10.66 -8.56 8.26
CA SER A 107 -10.95 -9.79 7.49
C SER A 107 -10.53 -9.77 6.02
N LYS A 108 -10.10 -8.63 5.49
CA LYS A 108 -9.54 -8.52 4.13
C LYS A 108 -8.06 -8.87 4.04
N TYR A 109 -7.39 -9.10 5.17
CA TYR A 109 -5.96 -9.34 5.23
C TYR A 109 -5.63 -10.63 5.95
N THR A 110 -4.48 -11.19 5.61
CA THR A 110 -3.79 -12.19 6.42
C THR A 110 -2.36 -11.73 6.64
N ILE A 111 -1.75 -12.19 7.74
CA ILE A 111 -0.44 -11.73 8.20
C ILE A 111 0.68 -12.65 7.72
N SER A 112 1.82 -12.08 7.34
CA SER A 112 3.04 -12.85 7.08
C SER A 112 3.61 -13.45 8.37
N LYS A 113 4.15 -14.68 8.28
CA LYS A 113 4.71 -15.40 9.44
C LYS A 113 5.85 -14.66 10.14
N THR A 114 6.55 -13.77 9.44
CA THR A 114 7.68 -13.00 9.99
C THR A 114 7.24 -11.71 10.68
N SER A 115 5.97 -11.31 10.51
CA SER A 115 5.46 -10.03 11.01
C SER A 115 4.92 -10.16 12.43
N HIS A 116 5.34 -9.24 13.30
CA HIS A 116 4.98 -9.22 14.71
C HIS A 116 4.88 -7.78 15.22
N LYS A 117 4.18 -7.63 16.35
CA LYS A 117 4.18 -6.39 17.15
C LYS A 117 5.57 -6.14 17.72
N LEU A 118 5.91 -4.88 17.93
CA LEU A 118 7.12 -4.49 18.66
C LEU A 118 6.96 -4.84 20.15
N SER A 119 8.08 -5.22 20.76
CA SER A 119 8.16 -5.44 22.20
C SER A 119 8.18 -4.12 22.97
N ASP A 120 7.72 -4.13 24.23
CA ASP A 120 7.78 -2.94 25.08
C ASP A 120 9.22 -2.50 25.35
N SER A 121 10.16 -3.45 25.40
CA SER A 121 11.59 -3.22 25.59
C SER A 121 12.34 -2.80 24.32
N GLU A 122 11.69 -2.72 23.16
CA GLU A 122 12.35 -2.39 21.90
C GLU A 122 12.95 -0.97 21.94
N ASN A 123 14.25 -0.84 21.65
CA ASN A 123 14.92 0.45 21.50
C ASN A 123 15.03 0.83 20.02
N ILE A 124 14.00 1.50 19.51
CA ILE A 124 13.84 1.74 18.07
C ILE A 124 14.95 2.67 17.56
N SER A 125 15.31 3.71 18.31
CA SER A 125 16.35 4.65 17.89
C SER A 125 17.71 3.98 17.74
N TYR A 126 18.11 3.16 18.72
CA TYR A 126 19.37 2.43 18.67
C TYR A 126 19.39 1.44 17.52
N GLU A 127 18.36 0.61 17.40
CA GLU A 127 18.31 -0.45 16.39
C GLU A 127 18.30 0.11 14.96
N ILE A 128 17.56 1.20 14.70
CA ILE A 128 17.58 1.87 13.38
C ILE A 128 18.94 2.53 13.14
N SER A 129 19.51 3.25 14.11
CA SER A 129 20.68 4.12 13.87
C SER A 129 22.01 3.38 13.92
N VAL A 130 22.11 2.31 14.71
CA VAL A 130 23.35 1.56 14.96
C VAL A 130 23.35 0.25 14.18
N ASN A 131 22.25 -0.49 14.24
CA ASN A 131 22.14 -1.81 13.60
C ASN A 131 21.54 -1.74 12.18
N ASN A 132 21.12 -0.56 11.72
CA ASN A 132 20.41 -0.37 10.45
C ASN A 132 19.18 -1.29 10.33
N LYS A 133 18.52 -1.59 11.46
CA LYS A 133 17.36 -2.49 11.50
C LYS A 133 16.17 -1.81 10.85
N GLN A 134 15.50 -2.51 9.94
CA GLN A 134 14.21 -2.10 9.41
C GLN A 134 13.07 -2.79 10.16
N TYR A 135 12.21 -2.00 10.80
CA TYR A 135 10.98 -2.51 11.40
C TYR A 135 9.88 -2.53 10.37
N ALA A 136 9.45 -3.72 9.95
CA ALA A 136 8.39 -3.89 8.98
C ALA A 136 7.38 -4.96 9.40
N ALA A 137 6.11 -4.72 9.10
CA ALA A 137 5.05 -5.72 9.13
C ALA A 137 4.47 -5.87 7.73
N VAL A 138 4.27 -7.12 7.31
CA VAL A 138 3.79 -7.53 6.00
C VAL A 138 2.49 -8.29 6.16
N PHE A 139 1.50 -7.87 5.37
CA PHE A 139 0.19 -8.46 5.23
C PHE A 139 -0.08 -8.74 3.75
N TYR A 140 -1.00 -9.66 3.50
CA TYR A 140 -1.47 -9.98 2.16
C TYR A 140 -2.97 -9.80 2.08
N GLN A 141 -3.47 -9.19 1.00
CA GLN A 141 -4.91 -9.07 0.79
C GLN A 141 -5.52 -10.39 0.32
N LEU A 142 -6.56 -10.81 1.04
CA LEU A 142 -7.30 -12.02 0.77
C LEU A 142 -8.12 -11.91 -0.55
N PRO A 143 -8.37 -13.03 -1.25
CA PRO A 143 -8.12 -14.44 -0.86
C PRO A 143 -6.62 -14.81 -0.78
N TYR A 144 -6.25 -15.94 -0.17
CA TYR A 144 -4.83 -16.34 -0.04
C TYR A 144 -4.17 -16.75 -1.37
N GLU A 145 -4.98 -17.27 -2.30
CA GLU A 145 -4.51 -17.65 -3.62
C GLU A 145 -3.88 -16.44 -4.34
N GLU A 146 -2.62 -16.59 -4.75
CA GLU A 146 -1.81 -15.53 -5.35
C GLU A 146 -1.68 -14.25 -4.49
N ALA A 147 -1.89 -14.33 -3.18
CA ALA A 147 -1.83 -13.16 -2.30
C ALA A 147 -0.44 -12.54 -2.20
N GLN A 148 0.60 -13.28 -2.61
CA GLN A 148 1.96 -12.77 -2.80
C GLN A 148 2.01 -11.63 -3.82
N ASN A 149 1.07 -11.56 -4.75
CA ASN A 149 0.94 -10.42 -5.67
C ASN A 149 0.23 -9.22 -5.06
N ARG A 150 -0.33 -9.39 -3.85
CA ARG A 150 -1.18 -8.40 -3.18
C ARG A 150 -0.66 -8.01 -1.80
N ILE A 151 0.57 -7.50 -1.81
CA ILE A 151 1.32 -7.19 -0.60
C ILE A 151 0.86 -5.83 -0.07
N VAL A 152 0.60 -5.79 1.24
CA VAL A 152 0.47 -4.56 1.99
C VAL A 152 1.42 -4.62 3.16
N TRP A 153 2.39 -3.73 3.20
CA TRP A 153 3.35 -3.69 4.28
C TRP A 153 3.54 -2.27 4.79
N PHE A 154 4.03 -2.13 6.01
CA PHE A 154 4.37 -0.83 6.56
C PHE A 154 5.66 -0.90 7.36
N THR A 155 6.35 0.24 7.42
CA THR A 155 7.63 0.40 8.11
C THR A 155 7.65 1.68 8.92
N ILE A 156 8.48 1.66 9.96
CA ILE A 156 8.91 2.89 10.63
C ILE A 156 9.94 3.57 9.74
N THR A 157 9.78 4.87 9.52
CA THR A 157 10.77 5.74 8.89
C THR A 157 11.25 6.77 9.91
N LYS A 158 12.55 7.08 9.89
CA LYS A 158 13.18 8.10 10.72
C LYS A 158 13.66 9.24 9.84
N ASP A 159 13.33 10.46 10.22
CA ASP A 159 13.76 11.67 9.52
C ASP A 159 13.80 12.86 10.50
N TYR A 160 14.90 13.61 10.48
CA TYR A 160 15.25 14.65 11.46
C TYR A 160 15.07 14.27 12.94
N GLY A 161 15.32 13.00 13.28
CA GLY A 161 15.22 12.50 14.66
C GLY A 161 13.80 12.11 15.10
N GLU A 162 12.81 12.34 14.25
CA GLU A 162 11.42 11.95 14.48
C GLU A 162 11.05 10.74 13.61
N TYR A 163 9.97 10.07 14.01
CA TYR A 163 9.49 8.86 13.36
C TYR A 163 8.10 9.03 12.77
N TYR A 164 7.82 8.29 11.70
CA TYR A 164 6.48 8.16 11.12
C TYR A 164 6.33 6.81 10.43
N ILE A 165 5.08 6.41 10.17
CA ILE A 165 4.79 5.19 9.42
C ILE A 165 4.66 5.50 7.94
N ALA A 166 5.25 4.65 7.11
CA ALA A 166 4.94 4.56 5.69
C ALA A 166 4.31 3.19 5.40
N ILE A 167 3.15 3.19 4.75
CA ILE A 167 2.36 2.02 4.34
C ILE A 167 2.43 1.92 2.81
N TYR A 168 2.62 0.70 2.32
CA TYR A 168 2.79 0.39 0.90
C TYR A 168 1.73 -0.61 0.49
N TYR A 169 0.91 -0.23 -0.49
CA TYR A 169 0.00 -1.14 -1.18
C TYR A 169 0.61 -1.46 -2.54
N GLU A 170 1.08 -2.70 -2.70
CA GLU A 170 1.85 -3.12 -3.86
C GLU A 170 1.08 -4.14 -4.67
N ASN A 171 1.01 -3.92 -5.97
CA ASN A 171 0.54 -4.88 -6.95
C ASN A 171 1.76 -5.43 -7.69
N ASP A 172 2.25 -6.58 -7.24
CA ASP A 172 3.50 -7.18 -7.75
C ASP A 172 3.42 -7.50 -9.24
N ARG A 173 2.22 -7.81 -9.76
CA ARG A 173 2.00 -8.05 -11.20
C ARG A 173 2.34 -6.85 -12.09
N ASN A 174 2.31 -5.65 -11.53
CA ASN A 174 2.70 -4.43 -12.24
C ASN A 174 4.09 -3.93 -11.81
N ALA A 175 4.76 -4.58 -10.84
CA ALA A 175 6.11 -4.23 -10.43
C ALA A 175 7.11 -4.51 -11.56
N SER A 176 8.32 -3.97 -11.44
CA SER A 176 9.43 -4.40 -12.31
C SER A 176 10.12 -5.58 -11.67
N HIS A 177 10.45 -6.58 -12.49
CA HIS A 177 11.22 -7.75 -12.10
C HIS A 177 12.64 -7.72 -12.70
N GLY A 178 13.16 -6.51 -12.95
CA GLY A 178 14.50 -6.32 -13.52
C GLY A 178 14.54 -6.53 -15.04
N GLU A 179 13.42 -6.36 -15.74
CA GLU A 179 13.38 -6.53 -17.20
C GLU A 179 14.24 -5.51 -17.95
N ASP A 180 14.60 -4.40 -17.28
CA ASP A 180 15.43 -3.32 -17.81
C ASP A 180 16.86 -3.28 -17.17
N LEU A 181 17.25 -4.31 -16.40
CA LEU A 181 18.60 -4.48 -15.82
C LEU A 181 19.46 -5.44 -16.66
#